data_AF-A0A0E9Y1M0-F1
#
_entry.id   AF-A0A0E9Y1M0-F1
#
_cell.length_a   1.000
_cell.length_b   1.000
_cell.length_c   1.000
_cell.angle_alpha   90.00
_cell.angle_beta   90.00
_cell.angle_gamma   90.00
#
_symmetry.space_group_name_H-M   'P 1'
#
loop_
_entity.id
_entity.type
_entity.pdbx_description
1 polymer ?
#
loop_
_entity_poly.entity_id
_entity_poly.type
_entity_poly.pdbx_seq_one_letter_code
_entity_poly.pdbx_strand_id
1 'polypeptide(L)' 'MRSVDFANEGPRVAAEVNAWVREKTRGKIDSILPEGQPLDMILFIVNAVYFKGTWVTK' A
#
# COMPACT_ATOMS: atom_id res chain seq x y z
N MET A 1 6.15 1.49 14.00
CA MET A 1 6.76 2.56 13.18
C MET A 1 8.00 1.96 12.53
N ARG A 2 8.09 1.97 11.19
CA ARG A 2 9.26 1.45 10.47
C ARG A 2 9.94 2.63 9.78
N SER A 3 11.24 2.79 10.02
CA SER A 3 12.06 3.75 9.28
C SER A 3 12.60 3.08 8.02
N VAL A 4 12.61 3.80 6.91
CA VAL A 4 13.09 3.34 5.60
C VAL A 4 13.74 4.52 4.87
N ASP A 5 14.70 4.22 3.99
CA ASP A 5 15.34 5.23 3.13
C ASP A 5 14.53 5.40 1.84
N PHE A 6 13.63 6.39 1.80
CA PHE A 6 12.83 6.66 0.61
C PHE A 6 13.64 7.22 -0.56
N ALA A 7 14.75 7.92 -0.27
CA ALA A 7 15.55 8.59 -1.29
C ALA A 7 16.33 7.57 -2.13
N ASN A 8 16.98 6.62 -1.45
CA ASN A 8 17.80 5.61 -2.14
C ASN A 8 17.03 4.30 -2.42
N GLU A 9 16.00 4.00 -1.63
CA GLU A 9 15.27 2.73 -1.73
C GLU A 9 13.79 2.90 -2.10
N GLY A 10 13.38 4.09 -2.57
CA GLY A 10 12.01 4.43 -2.95
C GLY A 10 11.29 3.34 -3.77
N PRO A 11 11.87 2.83 -4.87
CA PRO A 11 11.26 1.75 -5.64
C PRO A 11 11.04 0.46 -4.85
N ARG A 12 12.00 0.05 -4.01
CA ARG A 12 11.88 -1.15 -3.15
C ARG A 12 10.80 -0.96 -2.10
N VAL A 13 10.76 0.22 -1.47
CA VAL A 13 9.78 0.56 -0.44
C VAL A 13 8.36 0.64 -1.03
N ALA A 14 8.21 1.23 -2.22
CA ALA A 14 6.93 1.27 -2.94
C ALA A 14 6.40 -0.15 -3.20
N ALA A 15 7.26 -1.05 -3.68
CA ALA A 15 6.90 -2.44 -3.94
C ALA A 15 6.46 -3.17 -2.64
N GLU A 16 7.18 -2.98 -1.53
CA GLU A 16 6.79 -3.58 -0.24
C GLU A 16 5.44 -3.09 0.27
N VAL A 17 5.18 -1.78 0.18
CA VAL A 17 3.92 -1.18 0.62
C VAL A 17 2.77 -1.64 -0.27
N ASN A 18 2.94 -1.62 -1.59
CA ASN A 18 1.93 -2.09 -2.53
C ASN A 18 1.61 -3.58 -2.31
N ALA A 19 2.62 -4.41 -2.09
CA ALA A 19 2.44 -5.83 -1.76
C ALA A 19 1.64 -6.01 -0.47
N TRP A 20 1.97 -5.26 0.59
CA TRP A 20 1.23 -5.29 1.84
C TRP A 20 -0.23 -4.84 1.67
N VAL A 21 -0.48 -3.76 0.93
CA VAL A 21 -1.85 -3.26 0.67
C VAL A 21 -2.65 -4.29 -0.11
N ARG A 22 -2.07 -4.89 -1.16
CA ARG A 22 -2.70 -5.95 -1.95
C ARG A 22 -3.09 -7.13 -1.06
N GLU A 23 -2.20 -7.57 -0.18
CA GLU A 23 -2.47 -8.64 0.78
C GLU A 23 -3.64 -8.28 1.70
N LYS A 24 -3.60 -7.10 2.35
CA LYS A 24 -4.63 -6.68 3.31
C LYS A 24 -5.99 -6.41 2.69
N THR A 25 -6.02 -6.15 1.39
CA THR A 25 -7.26 -5.86 0.64
C THR A 25 -7.74 -7.04 -0.18
N ARG A 26 -7.14 -8.24 0.00
CA ARG A 26 -7.47 -9.45 -0.78
C ARG A 26 -7.38 -9.21 -2.30
N GLY A 27 -6.37 -8.45 -2.70
CA GLY A 27 -6.11 -8.08 -4.09
C GLY A 27 -7.13 -7.13 -4.69
N LYS A 28 -7.88 -6.37 -3.88
CA LYS A 28 -8.85 -5.37 -4.36
C LYS A 28 -8.26 -3.98 -4.51
N ILE A 29 -7.15 -3.71 -3.84
CA ILE A 29 -6.32 -2.52 -4.07
C ILE A 29 -4.96 -3.02 -4.52
N ASP A 30 -4.65 -2.82 -5.80
CA ASP A 30 -3.46 -3.38 -6.44
C ASP A 30 -2.16 -2.62 -6.13
N SER A 31 -2.25 -1.30 -6.00
CA SER A 31 -1.14 -0.40 -5.71
C SER A 31 -1.67 0.95 -5.19
N ILE A 32 -0.89 1.58 -4.32
CA ILE A 32 -1.16 2.94 -3.80
C ILE A 32 0.04 3.88 -3.98
N LEU A 33 1.23 3.34 -4.23
CA LEU A 33 2.45 4.10 -4.51
C LEU A 33 2.91 3.80 -5.95
N PRO A 34 3.38 4.81 -6.70
CA PRO A 34 3.94 4.59 -8.02
C PRO A 34 5.18 3.70 -7.93
N GLU A 35 5.28 2.70 -8.80
CA GLU A 35 6.44 1.81 -8.86
C GLU A 35 7.53 2.38 -9.78
N GLY A 36 8.79 2.06 -9.45
CA GLY A 36 9.94 2.39 -10.30
C GLY A 36 10.38 3.85 -10.29
N GLN A 37 9.75 4.72 -9.49
CA GLN A 37 10.14 6.13 -9.35
C GLN A 37 10.71 6.38 -7.94
N PRO A 38 11.71 7.27 -7.82
CA PRO A 38 12.11 7.78 -6.50
C PRO A 38 10.91 8.39 -5.80
N LEU A 39 10.72 8.04 -4.52
CA LEU A 39 9.68 8.64 -3.70
C LEU A 39 10.27 9.89 -3.05
N ASP A 40 9.98 11.08 -3.59
CA ASP A 40 10.30 12.34 -2.92
C ASP A 40 9.28 12.59 -1.79
N MET A 41 9.32 11.71 -0.78
CA MET A 41 8.35 11.64 0.31
C MET A 41 9.08 11.56 1.65
N ILE A 42 8.69 12.43 2.59
CA ILE A 42 9.28 12.50 3.93
C ILE A 42 8.53 11.57 4.91
N LEU A 43 7.21 11.42 4.74
CA LEU A 43 6.36 10.56 5.57
C LEU A 43 5.04 10.27 4.87
N PHE A 44 4.54 9.04 4.97
CA PHE A 44 3.15 8.71 4.67
C PHE A 44 2.55 7.80 5.74
N ILE A 45 1.26 7.98 6.01
CA ILE A 45 0.47 7.13 6.91
C ILE A 45 -0.52 6.35 6.06
N VAL A 46 -0.39 5.02 6.05
CA VAL A 46 -1.21 4.13 5.21
C VAL A 46 -2.16 3.32 6.09
N ASN A 47 -3.42 3.28 5.67
CA ASN A 47 -4.44 2.34 6.16
C ASN A 47 -5.14 1.73 4.95
N ALA A 48 -5.36 0.41 4.97
CA ALA A 48 -6.07 -0.30 3.94
C ALA A 48 -7.17 -1.16 4.58
N VAL A 49 -8.43 -0.89 4.23
CA VAL A 49 -9.61 -1.61 4.74
C VAL A 49 -10.42 -2.13 3.56
N TYR A 50 -10.69 -3.44 3.55
CA TYR A 50 -11.62 -4.07 2.62
C TYR A 50 -12.69 -4.84 3.39
N PHE A 51 -13.96 -4.57 3.08
CA PHE A 51 -15.10 -5.26 3.66
C PHE A 51 -16.00 -5.83 2.57
N LYS A 52 -16.41 -7.09 2.73
CA LYS A 52 -17.37 -7.77 1.87
C LYS A 52 -18.50 -8.33 2.72
N GLY A 53 -19.67 -7.70 2.66
CA GLY A 53 -20.89 -8.16 3.31
C GLY A 53 -21.92 -8.64 2.30
N THR A 54 -22.71 -9.64 2.67
CA THR A 54 -23.95 -10.01 1.99
C THR A 54 -25.11 -9.27 2.64
N TRP A 55 -26.08 -8.84 1.84
CA TRP A 55 -27.30 -8.23 2.35
C TRP A 55 -28.09 -9.21 3.22
N VAL A 56 -28.72 -8.69 4.27
CA VAL A 56 -29.58 -9.48 5.19
C VAL A 56 -30.83 -10.00 4.47
N THR A 57 -31.33 -9.25 3.50
CA THR A 57 -32.50 -9.62 2.69
C THR A 57 -32.20 -9.31 1.22
N LYS A 58 -32.78 -10.10 0.31
CA LYS A 58 -32.58 -9.99 -1.13
C LYS A 58 -33.46 -8.92 -1.75
#